data_AF-A0A0C3D409-F1
#
_entry.id   AF-A0A0C3D409-F1
#
_cell.length_a   1.000
_cell.length_b   1.000
_cell.length_c   1.000
_cell.angle_alpha   90.00
_cell.angle_beta   90.00
_cell.angle_gamma   90.00
#
_symmetry.space_group_name_H-M   'P 1'
#
loop_
_entity.id
_entity.type
_entity.pdbx_description
1 polymer ?
#
loop_
_entity_poly.entity_id
_entity_poly.type
_entity_poly.pdbx_seq_one_letter_code
_entity_poly.pdbx_strand_id
1 'polypeptide(L)'
;MEHSLLSVPPELLKRIFESCDDFSQVVALASVCRHAHTVWVDNSGAIVWSVGKSQIRSFDDALMAVRATAIVLKAELAGNRPPGINIMSLSGNSKFPDFAEVKEVLNMQYLVRCIEYMYFNSTNRHPGEQNPDNLFEQMKYGSYPSERRRFPECLKEGIPGAEGATIDSFRDSFYRAMYRLLIAGAVLTGAYMDPLFRAREEGNAGFYLRNGYTWFGDYYWVEMVEMDVSEHVGHEDVDLPYIRRSPVYNYDVTDWSDIGQWKYREYETIFGPFASWIVEDGRNRQHKQSQNPAGIKPDWAESSDDVGAVRELMLLMVAYDHFNSKFENKLRYHDGNGPGYLGSRTVSIVRFGKFNVEKITMPATIEDLKSEYLFAEFHPCFEDSAGKDIPYQFDVWWTCTGILDGLNKRWAYNKWNRENPGPPPMLELWNFALRRYLNLGFRKGTFWMPRQPMIWECTWWKEVGRGEVFLNPNWAVVQRYQPGTISWDHQSLMNQG
;
A
#
# COMPACT_ATOMS: atom_id res chain seq x y z
N MET A 1 27.70 25.18 -46.00
CA MET A 1 27.31 23.84 -45.52
C MET A 1 26.02 24.01 -44.73
N GLU A 2 24.88 23.76 -45.36
CA GLU A 2 23.58 23.78 -44.70
C GLU A 2 23.36 22.44 -44.00
N HIS A 3 23.81 22.32 -42.75
CA HIS A 3 23.46 21.19 -41.91
C HIS A 3 22.02 21.38 -41.43
N SER A 4 21.06 20.93 -42.25
CA SER A 4 19.65 20.96 -41.90
C SER A 4 19.33 19.80 -40.96
N LEU A 5 18.44 20.05 -39.98
CA LEU A 5 17.85 19.02 -39.12
C LEU A 5 17.20 17.88 -39.93
N LEU A 6 16.82 18.15 -41.18
CA LEU A 6 16.28 17.18 -42.14
C LEU A 6 17.31 16.13 -42.60
N SER A 7 18.61 16.40 -42.45
CA SER A 7 19.70 15.49 -42.80
C SER A 7 20.25 14.69 -41.62
N VAL A 8 19.73 14.92 -40.40
CA VAL A 8 20.20 14.23 -39.20
C VAL A 8 19.69 12.78 -39.22
N PRO A 9 20.56 11.77 -39.05
CA PRO A 9 20.15 10.38 -38.92
C PRO A 9 19.09 10.16 -37.81
N PRO A 10 18.09 9.30 -38.01
CA PRO A 10 17.07 8.98 -37.01
C PRO A 10 17.64 8.60 -35.63
N GLU A 11 18.77 7.91 -35.61
CA GLU A 11 19.43 7.45 -34.38
C GLU A 11 19.97 8.64 -33.57
N LEU A 12 20.51 9.66 -34.23
CA LEU A 12 20.99 10.86 -33.56
C LEU A 12 19.81 11.70 -33.06
N LEU A 13 18.73 11.82 -33.84
CA LEU A 13 17.51 12.51 -33.39
C LEU A 13 16.89 11.81 -32.17
N LYS A 14 16.82 10.49 -32.18
CA LYS A 14 16.39 9.71 -31.02
C LYS A 14 17.22 10.02 -29.78
N ARG A 15 18.55 10.08 -29.90
CA ARG A 15 19.43 10.44 -28.77
C ARG A 15 19.22 11.86 -28.27
N ILE A 16 18.95 12.81 -29.18
CA ILE A 16 18.58 14.19 -28.81
C ILE A 16 17.26 14.18 -28.03
N PHE A 17 16.24 13.46 -28.50
CA PHE A 17 14.98 13.29 -27.79
C PHE A 17 15.15 12.65 -26.41
N GLU A 18 15.95 11.58 -26.31
CA GLU A 18 16.24 10.90 -25.03
C GLU A 18 16.99 11.80 -24.03
N SER A 19 17.62 12.87 -24.52
CA SER A 19 18.37 13.86 -23.74
C SER A 19 17.58 15.13 -23.47
N CYS A 20 16.31 15.22 -23.90
CA CYS A 20 15.43 16.32 -23.50
C CYS A 20 15.26 16.32 -21.99
N ASP A 21 15.22 17.51 -21.41
CA ASP A 21 15.02 17.65 -19.98
C ASP A 21 13.62 17.16 -19.62
N ASP A 22 12.58 17.63 -20.34
CA ASP A 22 11.19 17.32 -20.03
C ASP A 22 10.35 16.93 -21.26
N PHE A 23 9.11 16.49 -21.01
CA PHE A 23 8.17 16.13 -22.06
C PHE A 23 7.76 17.33 -22.94
N SER A 24 7.82 18.56 -22.43
CA SER A 24 7.50 19.76 -23.21
C SER A 24 8.57 20.01 -24.28
N GLN A 25 9.84 19.81 -23.95
CA GLN A 25 10.95 19.86 -24.91
C GLN A 25 10.83 18.77 -25.97
N VAL A 26 10.41 17.56 -25.58
CA VAL A 26 10.14 16.46 -26.55
C VAL A 26 9.05 16.88 -27.53
N VAL A 27 7.93 17.41 -27.04
CA VAL A 27 6.82 17.86 -27.91
C VAL A 27 7.26 19.03 -28.79
N ALA A 28 8.02 19.99 -28.25
CA ALA A 28 8.55 21.11 -29.01
C ALA A 28 9.47 20.63 -30.14
N LEU A 29 10.40 19.71 -29.85
CA LEU A 29 11.32 19.13 -30.83
C LEU A 29 10.59 18.31 -31.91
N ALA A 30 9.62 17.49 -31.50
CA ALA A 30 8.78 16.73 -32.42
C ALA A 30 7.97 17.64 -33.36
N SER A 31 7.66 18.87 -32.91
CA SER A 31 6.89 19.85 -33.70
C SER A 31 7.74 20.66 -34.69
N VAL A 32 9.07 20.56 -34.66
CA VAL A 32 9.97 21.36 -35.52
C VAL A 32 9.82 20.98 -37.00
N CYS A 33 9.76 19.69 -37.32
CA CYS A 33 9.61 19.22 -38.70
C CYS A 33 9.05 17.80 -38.77
N ARG A 34 8.57 17.39 -39.97
CA ARG A 34 8.02 16.05 -40.22
C ARG A 34 9.01 14.91 -39.90
N HIS A 35 10.31 15.13 -40.16
CA HIS A 35 11.34 14.14 -39.87
C HIS A 35 11.45 13.86 -38.37
N ALA A 36 11.57 14.91 -37.56
CA ALA A 36 11.60 14.81 -36.09
C ALA A 36 10.31 14.17 -35.53
N HIS A 37 9.14 14.56 -36.06
CA HIS A 37 7.87 13.94 -35.68
C HIS A 37 7.83 12.44 -35.97
N THR A 38 8.33 12.01 -37.14
CA THR A 38 8.36 10.59 -37.53
C THR A 38 9.26 9.79 -36.59
N VAL A 39 10.48 10.30 -36.33
CA VAL A 39 11.42 9.66 -35.39
C VAL A 39 10.80 9.54 -33.99
N TRP A 40 10.11 10.59 -33.53
CA TRP A 40 9.39 10.57 -32.26
C TRP A 40 8.32 9.49 -32.20
N VAL A 41 7.43 9.40 -33.19
CA VAL A 41 6.36 8.39 -33.21
C VAL A 41 6.93 6.98 -33.21
N ASP A 42 7.92 6.72 -34.06
CA ASP A 42 8.56 5.41 -34.23
C ASP A 42 9.37 4.96 -32.99
N ASN A 43 9.79 5.89 -32.13
CA ASN A 43 10.62 5.62 -30.96
C ASN A 43 10.00 6.10 -29.64
N SER A 44 8.71 6.42 -29.64
CA SER A 44 8.01 7.09 -28.53
C SER A 44 8.24 6.41 -27.19
N GLY A 45 8.06 5.08 -27.11
CA GLY A 45 8.24 4.34 -25.85
C GLY A 45 9.66 4.45 -25.27
N ALA A 46 10.71 4.38 -26.11
CA ALA A 46 12.09 4.49 -25.66
C ALA A 46 12.44 5.92 -25.20
N ILE A 47 11.98 6.92 -25.93
CA ILE A 47 12.18 8.34 -25.60
C ILE A 47 11.45 8.68 -24.31
N VAL A 48 10.17 8.30 -24.20
CA VAL A 48 9.34 8.47 -23.00
C VAL A 48 10.00 7.79 -21.81
N TRP A 49 10.52 6.58 -21.97
CA TRP A 49 11.22 5.88 -20.90
C TRP A 49 12.46 6.63 -20.41
N SER A 50 13.25 7.20 -21.32
CA SER A 50 14.43 7.99 -20.97
C SER A 50 14.05 9.26 -20.19
N VAL A 51 13.15 10.07 -20.76
CA VAL A 51 12.71 11.35 -20.18
C VAL A 51 11.89 11.16 -18.91
N GLY A 52 11.05 10.12 -18.87
CA GLY A 52 10.26 9.78 -17.69
C GLY A 52 11.14 9.45 -16.49
N LYS A 53 12.22 8.68 -16.68
CA LYS A 53 13.17 8.35 -15.59
C LYS A 53 13.95 9.56 -15.08
N SER A 54 14.24 10.55 -15.92
CA SER A 54 14.94 11.77 -15.49
C SER A 54 14.02 12.75 -14.76
N GLN A 55 12.74 12.82 -15.14
CA GLN A 55 11.78 13.81 -14.62
C GLN A 55 10.91 13.31 -13.48
N ILE A 56 10.53 12.03 -13.51
CA ILE A 56 9.59 11.45 -12.56
C ILE A 56 10.36 10.57 -11.59
N ARG A 57 10.34 11.00 -10.32
CA ARG A 57 10.94 10.24 -9.23
C ARG A 57 10.32 8.85 -9.15
N SER A 58 11.17 7.82 -9.14
CA SER A 58 10.75 6.42 -9.12
C SER A 58 9.79 6.06 -10.27
N PHE A 59 10.03 6.59 -11.47
CA PHE A 59 9.19 6.40 -12.65
C PHE A 59 8.81 4.94 -12.91
N ASP A 60 9.74 4.00 -12.76
CA ASP A 60 9.46 2.57 -12.97
C ASP A 60 8.46 2.02 -11.95
N ASP A 61 8.63 2.32 -10.65
CA ASP A 61 7.69 1.90 -9.61
C ASP A 61 6.29 2.52 -9.86
N ALA A 62 6.23 3.78 -10.29
CA ALA A 62 4.96 4.44 -10.64
C ALA A 62 4.27 3.78 -11.84
N LEU A 63 5.04 3.45 -12.90
CA LEU A 63 4.54 2.74 -14.08
C LEU A 63 4.05 1.33 -13.72
N MET A 64 4.79 0.63 -12.86
CA MET A 64 4.40 -0.69 -12.36
C MET A 64 3.08 -0.62 -11.57
N ALA A 65 2.89 0.39 -10.73
CA ALA A 65 1.64 0.62 -10.00
C ALA A 65 0.45 0.88 -10.94
N VAL A 66 0.64 1.72 -11.98
CA VAL A 66 -0.37 1.98 -13.02
C VAL A 66 -0.76 0.69 -13.74
N ARG A 67 0.22 -0.10 -14.18
CA ARG A 67 -0.03 -1.37 -14.89
C ARG A 67 -0.71 -2.42 -14.01
N ALA A 68 -0.27 -2.56 -12.77
CA ALA A 68 -0.89 -3.49 -11.82
C ALA A 68 -2.35 -3.10 -11.56
N THR A 69 -2.63 -1.82 -11.33
CA THR A 69 -4.00 -1.30 -11.16
C THR A 69 -4.87 -1.56 -12.39
N ALA A 70 -4.34 -1.34 -13.59
CA ALA A 70 -5.07 -1.59 -14.84
C ALA A 70 -5.43 -3.08 -15.02
N ILE A 71 -4.56 -4.01 -14.58
CA ILE A 71 -4.85 -5.45 -14.60
C ILE A 71 -6.01 -5.78 -13.67
N VAL A 72 -6.00 -5.25 -12.44
CA VAL A 72 -7.09 -5.46 -11.46
C VAL A 72 -8.39 -4.86 -11.99
N LEU A 73 -8.37 -3.60 -12.44
CA LEU A 73 -9.55 -2.93 -12.99
C LEU A 73 -10.17 -3.72 -14.15
N LYS A 74 -9.34 -4.23 -15.07
CA LYS A 74 -9.82 -5.06 -16.18
C LYS A 74 -10.47 -6.36 -15.71
N ALA A 75 -9.91 -7.01 -14.68
CA ALA A 75 -10.47 -8.24 -14.13
C ALA A 75 -11.81 -7.98 -13.41
N GLU A 76 -11.86 -6.95 -12.57
CA GLU A 76 -13.07 -6.56 -11.84
C GLU A 76 -14.20 -6.15 -12.80
N LEU A 77 -13.91 -5.37 -13.85
CA LEU A 77 -14.90 -5.02 -14.88
C LEU A 77 -15.41 -6.22 -15.66
N ALA A 78 -14.63 -7.28 -15.76
CA ALA A 78 -15.05 -8.55 -16.35
C ALA A 78 -15.77 -9.47 -15.36
N GLY A 79 -15.98 -9.02 -14.11
CA GLY A 79 -16.52 -9.83 -13.03
C GLY A 79 -15.62 -11.01 -12.65
N ASN A 80 -14.33 -10.95 -12.95
CA ASN A 80 -13.39 -12.03 -12.70
C ASN A 80 -12.51 -11.72 -11.49
N ARG A 81 -12.08 -12.78 -10.80
CA ARG A 81 -11.04 -12.67 -9.79
C ARG A 81 -9.77 -12.10 -10.42
N PRO A 82 -9.13 -11.08 -9.81
CA PRO A 82 -7.84 -10.58 -10.30
C PRO A 82 -6.80 -11.71 -10.40
N PRO A 83 -6.10 -11.84 -11.55
CA PRO A 83 -5.13 -12.90 -11.77
C PRO A 83 -3.86 -12.65 -10.94
N GLY A 84 -3.05 -13.70 -10.76
CA GLY A 84 -1.69 -13.53 -10.24
C GLY A 84 -0.86 -12.63 -11.17
N ILE A 85 -0.25 -11.58 -10.63
CA ILE A 85 0.50 -10.59 -11.39
C ILE A 85 2.00 -10.91 -11.34
N ASN A 86 2.62 -11.12 -12.51
CA ASN A 86 4.07 -11.20 -12.61
C ASN A 86 4.69 -9.80 -12.52
N ILE A 87 5.25 -9.46 -11.36
CA ILE A 87 5.79 -8.13 -11.07
C ILE A 87 6.88 -7.70 -12.06
N MET A 88 7.77 -8.61 -12.45
CA MET A 88 8.85 -8.27 -13.38
C MET A 88 8.34 -7.86 -14.75
N SER A 89 7.17 -8.35 -15.17
CA SER A 89 6.54 -7.98 -16.44
C SER A 89 5.97 -6.56 -16.45
N LEU A 90 5.77 -5.95 -15.27
CA LEU A 90 5.21 -4.60 -15.13
C LEU A 90 6.23 -3.51 -15.43
N SER A 91 7.54 -3.77 -15.26
CA SER A 91 8.59 -2.77 -15.41
C SER A 91 8.67 -2.23 -16.85
N GLY A 92 9.06 -0.96 -16.98
CA GLY A 92 9.37 -0.34 -18.26
C GLY A 92 10.57 -0.99 -18.97
N ASN A 93 11.40 -1.75 -18.24
CA ASN A 93 12.46 -2.57 -18.82
C ASN A 93 11.91 -3.78 -19.61
N SER A 94 10.72 -4.27 -19.23
CA SER A 94 10.06 -5.41 -19.89
C SER A 94 9.22 -4.96 -21.09
N LYS A 95 8.49 -3.85 -20.93
CA LYS A 95 7.72 -3.21 -22.00
C LYS A 95 7.77 -1.71 -21.83
N PHE A 96 8.23 -0.98 -22.84
CA PHE A 96 8.24 0.49 -22.78
C PHE A 96 6.83 1.08 -22.60
N PRO A 97 6.70 2.21 -21.88
CA PRO A 97 5.42 2.85 -21.66
C PRO A 97 4.85 3.47 -22.93
N ASP A 98 3.52 3.44 -23.06
CA ASP A 98 2.80 4.24 -24.05
C ASP A 98 2.30 5.58 -23.46
N PHE A 99 1.71 6.44 -24.31
CA PHE A 99 1.23 7.76 -23.87
C PHE A 99 0.10 7.71 -22.85
N ALA A 100 -0.77 6.70 -22.92
CA ALA A 100 -1.84 6.56 -21.96
C ALA A 100 -1.26 6.19 -20.59
N GLU A 101 -0.29 5.28 -20.56
CA GLU A 101 0.43 4.91 -19.33
C GLU A 101 1.15 6.12 -18.73
N VAL A 102 1.82 6.97 -19.54
CA VAL A 102 2.49 8.19 -19.04
C VAL A 102 1.51 9.16 -18.39
N LYS A 103 0.34 9.36 -19.00
CA LYS A 103 -0.71 10.23 -18.44
C LYS A 103 -1.12 9.74 -17.05
N GLU A 104 -1.34 8.43 -16.90
CA GLU A 104 -1.67 7.85 -15.61
C GLU A 104 -0.51 7.92 -14.61
N VAL A 105 0.75 7.76 -15.05
CA VAL A 105 1.93 7.96 -14.20
C VAL A 105 2.03 9.41 -13.70
N LEU A 106 1.73 10.41 -14.53
CA LEU A 106 1.71 11.82 -14.12
C LEU A 106 0.59 12.09 -13.10
N ASN A 107 -0.58 11.47 -13.26
CA ASN A 107 -1.66 11.53 -12.27
C ASN A 107 -1.25 10.86 -10.95
N MET A 108 -0.58 9.70 -11.02
CA MET A 108 -0.04 8.99 -9.86
C MET A 108 1.04 9.78 -9.13
N GLN A 109 1.94 10.45 -9.86
CA GLN A 109 2.94 11.34 -9.29
C GLN A 109 2.27 12.51 -8.56
N TYR A 110 1.21 13.07 -9.13
CA TYR A 110 0.46 14.13 -8.50
C TYR A 110 -0.23 13.66 -7.21
N LEU A 111 -0.78 12.44 -7.18
CA LEU A 111 -1.30 11.81 -5.97
C LEU A 111 -0.25 11.74 -4.86
N VAL A 112 0.94 11.25 -5.17
CA VAL A 112 2.01 11.14 -4.17
C VAL A 112 2.49 12.51 -3.70
N ARG A 113 2.49 13.53 -4.57
CA ARG A 113 2.75 14.93 -4.19
C ARG A 113 1.69 15.47 -3.23
N CYS A 114 0.41 15.16 -3.46
CA CYS A 114 -0.67 15.50 -2.53
C CYS A 114 -0.45 14.87 -1.16
N ILE A 115 -0.10 13.59 -1.11
CA ILE A 115 0.17 12.86 0.14
C ILE A 115 1.41 13.40 0.86
N GLU A 116 2.48 13.71 0.12
CA GLU A 116 3.67 14.40 0.64
C GLU A 116 3.30 15.76 1.24
N TYR A 117 2.50 16.55 0.53
CA TYR A 117 2.06 17.85 1.02
C TYR A 117 1.28 17.71 2.33
N MET A 118 0.32 16.78 2.38
CA MET A 118 -0.44 16.48 3.60
C MET A 118 0.47 15.99 4.73
N TYR A 119 1.49 15.19 4.42
CA TYR A 119 2.46 14.71 5.41
C TYR A 119 3.18 15.87 6.11
N PHE A 120 3.61 16.89 5.35
CA PHE A 120 4.34 18.04 5.92
C PHE A 120 3.46 19.18 6.44
N ASN A 121 2.29 19.40 5.84
CA ASN A 121 1.53 20.65 5.99
C ASN A 121 0.14 20.47 6.61
N SER A 122 -0.39 19.25 6.72
CA SER A 122 -1.74 19.03 7.26
C SER A 122 -1.87 19.61 8.67
N THR A 123 -2.87 20.49 8.83
CA THR A 123 -3.31 21.01 10.14
C THR A 123 -4.38 20.13 10.77
N ASN A 124 -5.03 19.26 9.97
CA ASN A 124 -5.96 18.29 10.52
C ASN A 124 -5.22 17.33 11.45
N ARG A 125 -5.75 17.17 12.66
CA ARG A 125 -5.32 16.10 13.56
C ARG A 125 -5.50 14.78 12.82
N HIS A 126 -4.49 13.93 12.91
CA HIS A 126 -4.55 12.59 12.32
C HIS A 126 -5.82 11.89 12.84
N PRO A 127 -6.71 11.42 11.96
CA PRO A 127 -8.07 11.06 12.37
C PRO A 127 -8.17 9.75 13.15
N GLY A 128 -7.09 9.02 13.40
CA GLY A 128 -7.18 7.63 13.91
C GLY A 128 -7.43 7.47 15.40
N GLU A 129 -8.09 8.42 16.04
CA GLU A 129 -9.07 8.01 17.06
C GLU A 129 -10.28 7.30 16.42
N GLN A 130 -10.60 7.60 15.15
CA GLN A 130 -11.84 7.17 14.47
C GLN A 130 -11.64 6.66 13.03
N ASN A 131 -10.41 6.60 12.50
CA ASN A 131 -10.16 6.04 11.17
C ASN A 131 -9.88 4.53 11.28
N PRO A 132 -10.80 3.65 10.84
CA PRO A 132 -10.64 2.20 10.89
C PRO A 132 -9.63 1.64 9.87
N ASP A 133 -9.12 2.49 8.98
CA ASP A 133 -8.25 2.06 7.87
C ASP A 133 -6.76 2.06 8.23
N ASN A 134 -6.41 2.47 9.46
CA ASN A 134 -5.04 2.43 9.93
C ASN A 134 -4.69 1.02 10.41
N LEU A 135 -3.40 0.68 10.37
CA LEU A 135 -2.88 -0.61 10.87
C LEU A 135 -3.25 -0.86 12.34
N PHE A 136 -3.57 0.21 13.07
CA PHE A 136 -3.80 0.22 14.50
C PHE A 136 -5.04 1.06 14.86
N GLU A 137 -6.21 0.45 14.68
CA GLU A 137 -7.49 1.02 15.10
C GLU A 137 -7.47 1.36 16.61
N GLN A 138 -8.14 2.43 17.01
CA GLN A 138 -8.27 2.88 18.42
C GLN A 138 -6.96 3.32 19.10
N MET A 139 -5.86 3.43 18.36
CA MET A 139 -4.68 4.13 18.87
C MET A 139 -4.97 5.62 18.86
N LYS A 140 -5.52 6.10 19.98
CA LYS A 140 -5.73 7.51 20.28
C LYS A 140 -4.43 8.23 19.97
N TYR A 141 -4.36 8.89 18.82
CA TYR A 141 -3.30 9.84 18.50
C TYR A 141 -3.39 10.89 19.58
N GLY A 142 -2.70 10.69 20.69
CA GLY A 142 -2.37 11.86 21.47
C GLY A 142 -1.60 12.74 20.50
N SER A 143 -2.04 13.99 20.44
CA SER A 143 -1.63 15.01 19.49
C SER A 143 -0.11 15.09 19.36
N TYR A 144 0.48 14.24 18.52
CA TYR A 144 1.87 14.41 18.11
C TYR A 144 1.83 15.56 17.12
N PRO A 145 2.44 16.71 17.43
CA PRO A 145 2.35 17.85 16.56
C PRO A 145 2.94 17.45 15.21
N SER A 146 2.20 17.63 14.12
CA SER A 146 2.80 17.66 12.77
C SER A 146 3.97 18.65 12.71
N GLU A 147 4.00 19.63 13.62
CA GLU A 147 5.09 20.56 13.92
C GLU A 147 6.42 19.88 14.31
N ARG A 148 6.42 18.67 14.90
CA ARG A 148 7.64 17.88 15.19
C ARG A 148 8.08 16.98 14.02
N ARG A 149 7.30 16.90 12.94
CA ARG A 149 7.54 16.02 11.77
C ARG A 149 8.14 16.75 10.57
N ARG A 150 8.43 18.04 10.69
CA ARG A 150 8.86 18.83 9.55
C ARG A 150 10.32 18.49 9.24
N PHE A 151 10.55 18.01 8.04
CA PHE A 151 11.87 18.05 7.44
C PHE A 151 12.13 19.51 7.04
N PRO A 152 13.31 20.09 7.32
CA PRO A 152 14.50 19.47 7.91
C PRO A 152 14.59 19.61 9.44
N GLU A 153 13.61 20.19 10.13
CA GLU A 153 13.68 20.46 11.57
C GLU A 153 13.98 19.20 12.40
N CYS A 154 13.44 18.04 12.01
CA CYS A 154 13.74 16.75 12.65
C CYS A 154 15.22 16.36 12.59
N LEU A 155 15.99 16.81 11.59
CA LEU A 155 17.43 16.55 11.51
C LEU A 155 18.21 17.26 12.61
N LYS A 156 17.68 18.35 13.20
CA LYS A 156 18.31 19.06 14.32
C LYS A 156 18.31 18.23 15.61
N GLU A 157 17.53 17.16 15.68
CA GLU A 157 17.43 16.29 16.85
C GLU A 157 18.57 15.27 16.95
N GLY A 158 19.49 15.24 15.97
CA GLY A 158 20.64 14.33 15.98
C GLY A 158 20.23 12.87 15.86
N ILE A 159 19.24 12.58 15.00
CA ILE A 159 18.76 11.21 14.72
C ILE A 159 19.95 10.38 14.20
N PRO A 160 20.37 9.32 14.92
CA PRO A 160 21.52 8.52 14.52
C PRO A 160 21.32 7.93 13.11
N GLY A 161 22.32 8.09 12.24
CA GLY A 161 22.27 7.57 10.86
C GLY A 161 21.58 8.51 9.85
N ALA A 162 21.00 9.63 10.30
CA ALA A 162 20.37 10.64 9.44
C ALA A 162 21.30 11.82 9.13
N GLU A 163 22.58 11.78 9.52
CA GLU A 163 23.51 12.92 9.42
C GLU A 163 23.77 13.36 7.97
N GLY A 164 23.58 12.46 7.00
CA GLY A 164 23.66 12.73 5.56
C GLY A 164 22.31 12.81 4.84
N ALA A 165 21.19 12.74 5.55
CA ALA A 165 19.88 12.72 4.93
C ALA A 165 19.54 14.10 4.34
N THR A 166 19.13 14.11 3.06
CA THR A 166 18.63 15.29 2.35
C THR A 166 17.15 15.16 2.07
N ILE A 167 16.47 16.27 1.77
CA ILE A 167 15.05 16.24 1.34
C ILE A 167 14.87 15.35 0.10
N ASP A 168 15.86 15.31 -0.78
CA ASP A 168 15.82 14.47 -1.97
C ASP A 168 15.95 12.98 -1.65
N SER A 169 16.80 12.61 -0.69
CA SER A 169 16.90 11.21 -0.23
C SER A 169 15.62 10.74 0.48
N PHE A 170 15.01 11.64 1.26
CA PHE A 170 13.70 11.41 1.87
C PHE A 170 12.64 11.19 0.78
N ARG A 171 12.53 12.12 -0.17
CA ARG A 171 11.55 12.07 -1.26
C ARG A 171 11.74 10.82 -2.12
N ASP A 172 12.97 10.41 -2.40
CA ASP A 172 13.24 9.16 -3.13
C ASP A 172 12.67 7.94 -2.40
N SER A 173 12.93 7.83 -1.10
CA SER A 173 12.41 6.75 -0.27
C SER A 173 10.88 6.81 -0.14
N PHE A 174 10.33 8.00 0.08
CA PHE A 174 8.90 8.23 0.24
C PHE A 174 8.11 7.88 -1.02
N TYR A 175 8.51 8.39 -2.19
CA TYR A 175 7.80 8.16 -3.44
C TYR A 175 7.84 6.68 -3.84
N ARG A 176 9.03 6.07 -3.73
CA ARG A 176 9.19 4.64 -3.95
C ARG A 176 8.28 3.82 -3.05
N ALA A 177 8.25 4.12 -1.75
CA ALA A 177 7.42 3.39 -0.79
C ALA A 177 5.92 3.53 -1.11
N MET A 178 5.45 4.72 -1.49
CA MET A 178 4.06 4.94 -1.88
C MET A 178 3.68 4.15 -3.13
N TYR A 179 4.49 4.19 -4.20
CA TYR A 179 4.20 3.41 -5.40
C TYR A 179 4.24 1.89 -5.12
N ARG A 180 5.21 1.42 -4.33
CA ARG A 180 5.31 0.00 -3.94
C ARG A 180 4.12 -0.47 -3.10
N LEU A 181 3.58 0.41 -2.27
CA LEU A 181 2.35 0.13 -1.53
C LEU A 181 1.17 -0.09 -2.49
N LEU A 182 1.05 0.74 -3.52
CA LEU A 182 0.02 0.58 -4.56
C LEU A 182 0.22 -0.70 -5.38
N ILE A 183 1.47 -1.05 -5.69
CA ILE A 183 1.80 -2.34 -6.34
C ILE A 183 1.36 -3.50 -5.42
N ALA A 184 1.69 -3.45 -4.13
CA ALA A 184 1.30 -4.48 -3.16
C ALA A 184 -0.23 -4.62 -3.09
N GLY A 185 -0.96 -3.50 -3.06
CA GLY A 185 -2.42 -3.46 -3.13
C GLY A 185 -2.95 -4.23 -4.32
N ALA A 186 -2.50 -3.88 -5.52
CA ALA A 186 -2.95 -4.51 -6.75
C ALA A 186 -2.55 -5.99 -6.87
N VAL A 187 -1.29 -6.33 -6.57
CA VAL A 187 -0.77 -7.71 -6.68
C VAL A 187 -1.49 -8.67 -5.73
N LEU A 188 -1.83 -8.21 -4.53
CA LEU A 188 -2.43 -9.05 -3.49
C LEU A 188 -3.96 -9.02 -3.50
N THR A 189 -4.58 -8.22 -4.37
CA THR A 189 -6.04 -8.08 -4.46
C THR A 189 -6.73 -9.43 -4.61
N GLY A 190 -6.26 -10.28 -5.54
CA GLY A 190 -6.88 -11.57 -5.78
C GLY A 190 -6.84 -12.52 -4.59
N ALA A 191 -5.84 -12.42 -3.70
CA ALA A 191 -5.73 -13.25 -2.50
C ALA A 191 -6.62 -12.75 -1.36
N TYR A 192 -6.67 -11.43 -1.14
CA TYR A 192 -7.54 -10.84 -0.11
C TYR A 192 -9.02 -10.85 -0.51
N MET A 193 -9.36 -10.75 -1.80
CA MET A 193 -10.75 -10.90 -2.24
C MET A 193 -11.22 -12.35 -2.39
N ASP A 194 -10.38 -13.36 -2.09
CA ASP A 194 -10.70 -14.78 -2.27
C ASP A 194 -12.02 -15.22 -1.60
N PRO A 195 -12.34 -14.83 -0.34
CA PRO A 195 -13.61 -15.22 0.28
C PRO A 195 -14.84 -14.76 -0.52
N LEU A 196 -14.74 -13.59 -1.15
CA LEU A 196 -15.83 -13.01 -1.94
C LEU A 196 -16.02 -13.78 -3.23
N PHE A 197 -14.98 -13.98 -4.03
CA PHE A 197 -15.12 -14.70 -5.28
C PHE A 197 -15.58 -16.15 -5.04
N ARG A 198 -15.06 -16.80 -3.99
CA ARG A 198 -15.53 -18.12 -3.55
C ARG A 198 -17.01 -18.11 -3.17
N ALA A 199 -17.47 -17.09 -2.42
CA ALA A 199 -18.87 -17.02 -2.01
C ALA A 199 -19.80 -16.91 -3.21
N ARG A 200 -19.39 -16.19 -4.25
CA ARG A 200 -20.13 -16.11 -5.52
C ARG A 200 -20.23 -17.46 -6.21
N GLU A 201 -19.07 -18.11 -6.38
CA GLU A 201 -18.96 -19.40 -7.09
C GLU A 201 -19.75 -20.51 -6.38
N GLU A 202 -19.79 -20.46 -5.04
CA GLU A 202 -20.57 -21.39 -4.20
C GLU A 202 -22.04 -21.00 -4.07
N GLY A 203 -22.47 -19.82 -4.56
CA GLY A 203 -23.83 -19.31 -4.37
C GLY A 203 -24.18 -19.00 -2.91
N ASN A 204 -23.19 -18.65 -2.08
CA ASN A 204 -23.34 -18.37 -0.66
C ASN A 204 -23.88 -16.95 -0.41
N ALA A 205 -25.15 -16.73 -0.77
CA ALA A 205 -25.85 -15.45 -0.57
C ALA A 205 -25.84 -14.99 0.90
N GLY A 206 -25.90 -15.93 1.85
CA GLY A 206 -25.85 -15.65 3.28
C GLY A 206 -24.55 -14.96 3.71
N PHE A 207 -23.40 -15.32 3.12
CA PHE A 207 -22.14 -14.62 3.37
C PHE A 207 -22.25 -13.15 2.95
N TYR A 208 -22.77 -12.85 1.75
CA TYR A 208 -22.95 -11.47 1.28
C TYR A 208 -23.94 -10.67 2.12
N LEU A 209 -25.08 -11.26 2.49
CA LEU A 209 -26.10 -10.60 3.30
C LEU A 209 -25.56 -10.18 4.67
N ARG A 210 -24.74 -11.04 5.30
CA ARG A 210 -24.17 -10.77 6.63
C ARG A 210 -22.98 -9.82 6.63
N ASN A 211 -22.26 -9.75 5.51
CA ASN A 211 -20.91 -9.18 5.48
C ASN A 211 -20.71 -8.07 4.44
N GLY A 212 -21.66 -7.88 3.53
CA GLY A 212 -21.74 -6.69 2.69
C GLY A 212 -22.14 -5.46 3.51
N TYR A 213 -21.84 -4.27 2.98
CA TYR A 213 -22.27 -3.01 3.61
C TYR A 213 -23.80 -2.94 3.77
N THR A 214 -24.23 -2.09 4.71
CA THR A 214 -25.62 -1.86 5.12
C THR A 214 -26.59 -1.56 3.97
N TRP A 215 -26.13 -0.98 2.86
CA TRP A 215 -26.97 -0.71 1.68
C TRP A 215 -27.43 -1.99 0.96
N PHE A 216 -26.72 -3.10 1.12
CA PHE A 216 -27.19 -4.41 0.66
C PHE A 216 -28.45 -4.82 1.42
N GLY A 217 -28.49 -4.55 2.73
CA GLY A 217 -29.68 -4.74 3.55
C GLY A 217 -30.85 -3.89 3.09
N ASP A 218 -30.64 -2.65 2.66
CA ASP A 218 -31.72 -1.78 2.16
C ASP A 218 -32.24 -2.21 0.77
N TYR A 219 -31.37 -2.66 -0.14
CA TYR A 219 -31.76 -3.14 -1.49
C TYR A 219 -32.40 -4.53 -1.47
N TYR A 220 -31.94 -5.40 -0.57
CA TYR A 220 -32.45 -6.75 -0.39
C TYR A 220 -33.28 -6.87 0.88
N TRP A 221 -33.85 -5.76 1.37
CA TRP A 221 -34.60 -5.76 2.62
C TRP A 221 -35.78 -6.72 2.59
N VAL A 222 -36.40 -6.87 1.41
CA VAL A 222 -37.47 -7.85 1.19
C VAL A 222 -36.97 -9.29 1.38
N GLU A 223 -35.78 -9.64 0.87
CA GLU A 223 -35.18 -10.96 1.05
C GLU A 223 -34.65 -11.16 2.50
N MET A 224 -34.14 -10.10 3.15
CA MET A 224 -33.72 -10.15 4.56
C MET A 224 -34.89 -10.33 5.53
N VAL A 225 -36.07 -9.76 5.23
CA VAL A 225 -37.28 -9.90 6.08
C VAL A 225 -37.90 -11.29 5.92
N GLU A 226 -37.65 -11.99 4.82
CA GLU A 226 -38.08 -13.38 4.60
C GLU A 226 -37.13 -14.41 5.24
N MET A 227 -35.89 -14.03 5.58
CA MET A 227 -35.01 -14.88 6.39
C MET A 227 -35.49 -14.90 7.85
N ASP A 228 -35.69 -16.10 8.37
CA ASP A 228 -36.20 -16.33 9.71
C ASP A 228 -35.27 -15.67 10.75
N VAL A 229 -35.80 -14.66 11.45
CA VAL A 229 -35.12 -13.89 12.51
C VAL A 229 -34.62 -14.81 13.64
N SER A 230 -35.13 -16.04 13.74
CA SER A 230 -34.65 -17.04 14.70
C SER A 230 -33.28 -17.66 14.36
N GLU A 231 -32.74 -17.47 13.15
CA GLU A 231 -31.39 -17.88 12.75
C GLU A 231 -30.36 -16.74 12.81
N HIS A 232 -30.45 -15.85 13.81
CA HIS A 232 -29.32 -15.00 14.20
C HIS A 232 -28.22 -15.83 14.89
N VAL A 233 -27.74 -16.88 14.21
CA VAL A 233 -26.46 -17.50 14.51
C VAL A 233 -25.44 -16.37 14.45
N GLY A 234 -24.67 -16.17 15.51
CA GLY A 234 -23.70 -15.09 15.57
C GLY A 234 -22.82 -15.15 14.31
N HIS A 235 -22.63 -14.00 13.65
CA HIS A 235 -21.78 -13.85 12.45
C HIS A 235 -20.46 -14.65 12.56
N GLU A 236 -19.92 -14.71 13.79
CA GLU A 236 -18.68 -15.39 14.16
C GLU A 236 -18.68 -16.91 13.93
N ASP A 237 -19.79 -17.63 14.11
CA ASP A 237 -19.76 -19.11 14.13
C ASP A 237 -19.74 -19.73 12.73
N VAL A 238 -20.27 -19.04 11.72
CA VAL A 238 -20.37 -19.54 10.34
C VAL A 238 -19.36 -18.87 9.40
N ASP A 239 -19.18 -17.55 9.53
CA ASP A 239 -18.35 -16.80 8.57
C ASP A 239 -16.87 -16.89 8.89
N LEU A 240 -16.48 -17.08 10.16
CA LEU A 240 -15.07 -17.22 10.54
C LEU A 240 -14.41 -18.48 9.96
N PRO A 241 -14.97 -19.70 10.13
CA PRO A 241 -14.40 -20.88 9.47
C PRO A 241 -14.37 -20.73 7.95
N TYR A 242 -15.34 -19.99 7.39
CA TYR A 242 -15.44 -19.74 5.95
C TYR A 242 -14.29 -18.85 5.44
N ILE A 243 -14.05 -17.67 6.05
CA ILE A 243 -12.96 -16.78 5.63
C ILE A 243 -11.58 -17.42 5.85
N ARG A 244 -11.42 -18.24 6.90
CA ARG A 244 -10.19 -18.98 7.23
C ARG A 244 -9.82 -20.06 6.21
N ARG A 245 -10.71 -20.40 5.27
CA ARG A 245 -10.32 -21.18 4.09
C ARG A 245 -9.33 -20.43 3.19
N SER A 246 -9.21 -19.12 3.36
CA SER A 246 -8.26 -18.28 2.61
C SER A 246 -7.02 -18.02 3.49
N PRO A 247 -5.81 -18.34 3.02
CA PRO A 247 -4.59 -18.34 3.85
C PRO A 247 -4.31 -17.01 4.55
N VAL A 248 -4.59 -15.88 3.89
CA VAL A 248 -4.32 -14.53 4.40
C VAL A 248 -5.10 -14.16 5.67
N TYR A 249 -6.13 -14.94 6.03
CA TYR A 249 -6.93 -14.76 7.25
C TYR A 249 -6.59 -15.73 8.39
N ASN A 250 -5.52 -16.54 8.26
CA ASN A 250 -5.03 -17.46 9.30
C ASN A 250 -3.82 -16.89 10.07
N TYR A 251 -3.86 -15.61 10.42
CA TYR A 251 -2.74 -14.90 11.03
C TYR A 251 -2.54 -15.19 12.53
N ASP A 252 -3.53 -15.75 13.21
CA ASP A 252 -3.52 -16.08 14.65
C ASP A 252 -3.10 -17.54 14.93
N VAL A 253 -2.63 -18.25 13.91
CA VAL A 253 -2.28 -19.67 13.99
C VAL A 253 -0.77 -19.84 14.17
N THR A 254 -0.37 -20.73 15.08
CA THR A 254 1.05 -21.05 15.30
C THR A 254 1.68 -21.75 14.10
N ASP A 255 2.93 -21.38 13.80
CA ASP A 255 3.67 -21.84 12.63
C ASP A 255 3.93 -23.36 12.57
N TRP A 256 3.91 -24.03 13.72
CA TRP A 256 4.16 -25.47 13.84
C TRP A 256 2.89 -26.33 13.71
N SER A 257 1.71 -25.72 13.82
CA SER A 257 0.45 -26.45 13.60
C SER A 257 0.29 -26.84 12.13
N ASP A 258 -0.55 -27.83 11.84
CA ASP A 258 -0.84 -28.24 10.46
C ASP A 258 -1.40 -27.08 9.60
N ILE A 259 -2.26 -26.24 10.20
CA ILE A 259 -2.80 -25.04 9.55
C ILE A 259 -1.69 -24.01 9.32
N GLY A 260 -0.79 -23.80 10.29
CA GLY A 260 0.38 -22.94 10.13
C GLY A 260 1.28 -23.40 8.98
N GLN A 261 1.66 -24.68 8.98
CA GLN A 261 2.46 -25.31 7.92
C GLN A 261 1.81 -25.18 6.53
N TRP A 262 0.50 -25.44 6.43
CA TRP A 262 -0.26 -25.23 5.20
C TRP A 262 -0.24 -23.76 4.77
N LYS A 263 -0.55 -22.83 5.68
CA LYS A 263 -0.51 -21.39 5.45
C LYS A 263 0.82 -20.93 4.87
N TYR A 264 1.96 -21.40 5.41
CA TYR A 264 3.28 -21.02 4.88
C TYR A 264 3.54 -21.50 3.46
N ARG A 265 3.03 -22.67 3.07
CA ARG A 265 3.12 -23.14 1.69
C ARG A 265 2.32 -22.25 0.76
N GLU A 266 1.12 -21.84 1.17
CA GLU A 266 0.28 -20.93 0.41
C GLU A 266 0.86 -19.51 0.36
N TYR A 267 1.50 -19.04 1.43
CA TYR A 267 2.14 -17.72 1.48
C TYR A 267 3.26 -17.58 0.47
N GLU A 268 4.01 -18.64 0.16
CA GLU A 268 4.99 -18.59 -0.93
C GLU A 268 4.31 -18.31 -2.28
N THR A 269 3.15 -18.90 -2.54
CA THR A 269 2.38 -18.65 -3.78
C THR A 269 1.77 -17.24 -3.79
N ILE A 270 1.27 -16.77 -2.64
CA ILE A 270 0.53 -15.49 -2.52
C ILE A 270 1.49 -14.31 -2.40
N PHE A 271 2.39 -14.34 -1.41
CA PHE A 271 3.29 -13.24 -1.07
C PHE A 271 4.67 -13.40 -1.70
N GLY A 272 5.12 -14.62 -2.00
CA GLY A 272 6.47 -14.92 -2.49
C GLY A 272 6.93 -14.01 -3.63
N PRO A 273 6.18 -13.88 -4.74
CA PRO A 273 6.59 -13.04 -5.86
C PRO A 273 6.85 -11.57 -5.49
N PHE A 274 6.02 -10.98 -4.63
CA PHE A 274 6.18 -9.59 -4.18
C PHE A 274 7.27 -9.46 -3.11
N ALA A 275 7.28 -10.37 -2.14
CA ALA A 275 8.24 -10.39 -1.04
C ALA A 275 9.67 -10.61 -1.54
N SER A 276 9.90 -11.54 -2.47
CA SER A 276 11.22 -11.76 -3.07
C SER A 276 11.67 -10.53 -3.85
N TRP A 277 10.79 -9.94 -4.66
CA TRP A 277 11.09 -8.75 -5.45
C TRP A 277 11.53 -7.57 -4.58
N ILE A 278 10.79 -7.25 -3.52
CA ILE A 278 11.13 -6.12 -2.64
C ILE A 278 12.42 -6.38 -1.83
N VAL A 279 12.65 -7.63 -1.39
CA VAL A 279 13.87 -8.03 -0.68
C VAL A 279 15.09 -7.96 -1.60
N GLU A 280 15.01 -8.51 -2.81
CA GLU A 280 16.09 -8.49 -3.79
C GLU A 280 16.41 -7.08 -4.26
N ASP A 281 15.40 -6.24 -4.54
CA ASP A 281 15.62 -4.85 -4.87
C ASP A 281 16.30 -4.08 -3.72
N GLY A 282 15.86 -4.29 -2.48
CA GLY A 282 16.48 -3.71 -1.29
C GLY A 282 17.96 -4.10 -1.14
N ARG A 283 18.28 -5.40 -1.29
CA ARG A 283 19.67 -5.90 -1.31
C ARG A 283 20.49 -5.24 -2.42
N ASN A 284 19.96 -5.21 -3.65
CA ASN A 284 20.62 -4.63 -4.80
C ASN A 284 20.92 -3.13 -4.63
N ARG A 285 20.01 -2.37 -4.00
CA ARG A 285 20.23 -0.95 -3.69
C ARG A 285 21.29 -0.75 -2.64
N GLN A 286 21.25 -1.53 -1.56
CA GLN A 286 22.26 -1.48 -0.50
C GLN A 286 23.65 -1.84 -1.04
N HIS A 287 23.73 -2.79 -1.97
CA HIS A 287 24.97 -3.15 -2.65
C HIS A 287 25.52 -2.01 -3.54
N LYS A 288 24.66 -1.37 -4.33
CA LYS A 288 25.06 -0.27 -5.24
C LYS A 288 25.41 1.02 -4.51
N GLN A 289 24.71 1.29 -3.41
CA GLN A 289 24.87 2.50 -2.62
C GLN A 289 24.71 2.14 -1.15
N SER A 290 25.80 1.77 -0.49
CA SER A 290 25.78 1.54 0.95
C SER A 290 25.30 2.82 1.64
N GLN A 291 24.13 2.74 2.25
CA GLN A 291 23.54 3.88 2.94
C GLN A 291 23.97 3.97 4.40
N ASN A 292 24.79 3.03 4.88
CA ASN A 292 25.35 3.07 6.23
C ASN A 292 26.79 3.61 6.17
N PRO A 293 27.01 4.92 6.40
CA PRO A 293 28.34 5.53 6.31
C PRO A 293 29.31 4.98 7.35
N ALA A 294 28.82 4.41 8.46
CA ALA A 294 29.66 3.82 9.50
C ALA A 294 30.04 2.35 9.23
N GLY A 295 29.39 1.68 8.26
CA GLY A 295 29.61 0.27 7.97
C GLY A 295 29.24 -0.68 9.13
N ILE A 296 28.58 -0.18 10.18
CA ILE A 296 28.21 -0.98 11.36
C ILE A 296 27.01 -1.85 11.00
N LYS A 297 27.27 -3.13 10.78
CA LYS A 297 26.25 -4.14 10.54
C LYS A 297 25.42 -4.36 11.82
N PRO A 298 24.08 -4.26 11.77
CA PRO A 298 23.24 -4.61 12.91
C PRO A 298 23.40 -6.08 13.33
N ASP A 299 23.17 -6.36 14.61
CA ASP A 299 23.27 -7.69 15.23
C ASP A 299 22.28 -8.73 14.64
N TRP A 300 21.12 -8.25 14.19
CA TRP A 300 20.10 -9.04 13.54
C TRP A 300 20.45 -9.39 12.09
N ALA A 301 21.29 -8.62 11.41
CA ALA A 301 21.55 -8.82 9.99
C ALA A 301 22.48 -10.03 9.76
N GLU A 302 22.19 -10.86 8.75
CA GLU A 302 23.07 -11.97 8.33
C GLU A 302 24.12 -11.48 7.33
N SER A 303 23.77 -10.56 6.45
CA SER A 303 24.65 -9.84 5.53
C SER A 303 24.48 -8.32 5.62
N SER A 304 25.40 -7.53 5.06
CA SER A 304 25.20 -6.07 4.92
C SER A 304 24.01 -5.74 4.02
N ASP A 305 23.69 -6.60 3.06
CA ASP A 305 22.68 -6.35 2.05
C ASP A 305 21.27 -6.53 2.61
N ASP A 306 21.11 -7.38 3.64
CA ASP A 306 19.84 -7.56 4.36
C ASP A 306 19.37 -6.28 5.05
N VAL A 307 20.27 -5.32 5.31
CA VAL A 307 19.91 -3.98 5.79
C VAL A 307 19.02 -3.26 4.78
N GLY A 308 19.35 -3.35 3.50
CA GLY A 308 18.54 -2.78 2.42
C GLY A 308 17.17 -3.45 2.31
N ALA A 309 17.12 -4.78 2.42
CA ALA A 309 15.87 -5.54 2.36
C ALA A 309 14.92 -5.17 3.51
N VAL A 310 15.41 -5.17 4.75
CA VAL A 310 14.61 -4.76 5.91
C VAL A 310 14.14 -3.32 5.76
N ARG A 311 15.00 -2.42 5.29
CA ARG A 311 14.63 -1.03 5.06
C ARG A 311 13.47 -0.89 4.08
N GLU A 312 13.52 -1.53 2.91
CA GLU A 312 12.43 -1.44 1.93
C GLU A 312 11.11 -2.00 2.48
N LEU A 313 11.16 -3.11 3.25
CA LEU A 313 9.99 -3.64 3.95
C LEU A 313 9.44 -2.64 4.98
N MET A 314 10.30 -2.02 5.77
CA MET A 314 9.90 -1.04 6.76
C MET A 314 9.28 0.20 6.11
N LEU A 315 9.93 0.75 5.06
CA LEU A 315 9.41 1.87 4.27
C LEU A 315 8.01 1.58 3.73
N LEU A 316 7.76 0.37 3.23
CA LEU A 316 6.44 -0.05 2.77
C LEU A 316 5.39 -0.02 3.90
N MET A 317 5.74 -0.50 5.10
CA MET A 317 4.83 -0.51 6.25
C MET A 317 4.51 0.90 6.75
N VAL A 318 5.49 1.80 6.68
CA VAL A 318 5.30 3.21 7.04
C VAL A 318 4.44 3.93 6.01
N ALA A 319 4.68 3.65 4.73
CA ALA A 319 3.84 4.14 3.65
C ALA A 319 2.39 3.72 3.88
N TYR A 320 2.12 2.46 4.28
CA TYR A 320 0.77 2.02 4.61
C TYR A 320 0.07 2.91 5.64
N ASP A 321 0.71 3.15 6.79
CA ASP A 321 0.14 3.97 7.88
C ASP A 321 -0.11 5.42 7.45
N HIS A 322 0.85 6.01 6.74
CA HIS A 322 0.74 7.39 6.28
C HIS A 322 -0.13 7.57 5.04
N PHE A 323 -0.34 6.53 4.24
CA PHE A 323 -1.14 6.61 3.01
C PHE A 323 -2.63 6.50 3.35
N ASN A 324 -3.04 5.43 4.03
CA ASN A 324 -4.47 5.15 4.25
C ASN A 324 -5.16 6.20 5.14
N SER A 325 -4.42 6.88 6.00
CA SER A 325 -4.93 7.97 6.84
C SER A 325 -5.24 9.28 6.10
N LYS A 326 -4.92 9.38 4.80
CA LYS A 326 -5.12 10.61 4.00
C LYS A 326 -6.40 10.63 3.20
N PHE A 327 -7.16 9.54 3.24
CA PHE A 327 -8.36 9.40 2.45
C PHE A 327 -9.60 9.54 3.31
N GLU A 328 -10.60 10.22 2.79
CA GLU A 328 -11.95 10.18 3.28
C GLU A 328 -12.78 9.25 2.39
N ASN A 329 -13.19 8.12 2.95
CA ASN A 329 -14.05 7.14 2.26
C ASN A 329 -15.52 7.41 2.57
N LYS A 330 -15.94 8.68 2.55
CA LYS A 330 -17.37 8.96 2.65
C LYS A 330 -17.99 8.61 1.31
N LEU A 331 -18.73 7.50 1.27
CA LEU A 331 -19.85 7.36 0.33
C LEU A 331 -20.56 8.71 0.30
N ARG A 332 -20.77 9.30 -0.88
CA ARG A 332 -21.50 10.57 -1.04
C ARG A 332 -22.91 10.42 -0.44
N TYR A 333 -23.01 10.56 0.87
CA TYR A 333 -24.28 10.54 1.57
C TYR A 333 -24.99 11.82 1.15
N HIS A 334 -26.00 11.66 0.28
CA HIS A 334 -27.15 12.51 0.02
C HIS A 334 -27.00 14.02 -0.27
N ASP A 335 -25.87 14.66 -0.03
CA ASP A 335 -25.79 16.11 -0.08
C ASP A 335 -25.36 16.67 -1.44
N GLY A 336 -25.05 15.81 -2.43
CA GLY A 336 -24.65 16.23 -3.79
C GLY A 336 -23.35 17.04 -3.88
N ASN A 337 -22.83 17.48 -2.74
CA ASN A 337 -21.65 18.31 -2.60
C ASN A 337 -20.48 17.42 -2.16
N GLY A 338 -19.99 16.58 -3.09
CA GLY A 338 -18.59 16.16 -2.98
C GLY A 338 -17.70 17.42 -2.94
N PRO A 339 -16.46 17.33 -2.42
CA PRO A 339 -15.57 18.48 -2.43
C PRO A 339 -15.48 18.99 -3.87
N GLY A 340 -16.02 20.19 -4.08
CA GLY A 340 -16.19 20.82 -5.39
C GLY A 340 -14.86 21.34 -5.91
N TYR A 341 -13.86 20.47 -6.02
CA TYR A 341 -12.57 20.80 -6.58
C TYR A 341 -12.76 21.17 -8.05
N LEU A 342 -12.92 22.45 -8.33
CA LEU A 342 -12.92 23.00 -9.68
C LEU A 342 -11.59 22.62 -10.36
N GLY A 343 -11.67 21.92 -11.50
CA GLY A 343 -10.48 21.48 -12.25
C GLY A 343 -9.74 20.29 -11.66
N SER A 344 -10.43 19.39 -10.95
CA SER A 344 -9.83 18.23 -10.29
C SER A 344 -9.14 17.26 -11.25
N ARG A 345 -8.03 16.69 -10.78
CA ARG A 345 -7.36 15.55 -11.42
C ARG A 345 -7.89 14.27 -10.79
N THR A 346 -7.88 13.19 -11.55
CA THR A 346 -8.29 11.88 -11.04
C THR A 346 -7.27 10.82 -11.38
N VAL A 347 -7.15 9.81 -10.52
CA VAL A 347 -6.29 8.64 -10.74
C VAL A 347 -6.98 7.41 -10.21
N SER A 348 -6.83 6.29 -10.90
CA SER A 348 -7.29 5.00 -10.42
C SER A 348 -6.16 4.30 -9.68
N ILE A 349 -6.45 3.75 -8.50
CA ILE A 349 -5.49 3.02 -7.67
C ILE A 349 -6.12 1.79 -7.04
N VAL A 350 -5.30 0.87 -6.55
CA VAL A 350 -5.72 -0.14 -5.57
C VAL A 350 -4.98 0.12 -4.27
N ARG A 351 -5.71 0.45 -3.20
CA ARG A 351 -5.10 0.66 -1.89
C ARG A 351 -4.82 -0.68 -1.22
N PHE A 352 -3.59 -0.86 -0.75
CA PHE A 352 -3.27 -1.97 0.14
C PHE A 352 -4.08 -1.83 1.42
N GLY A 353 -4.82 -2.89 1.77
CA GLY A 353 -5.79 -2.91 2.88
C GLY A 353 -7.25 -2.74 2.46
N LYS A 354 -7.52 -2.19 1.28
CA LYS A 354 -8.89 -2.12 0.72
C LYS A 354 -9.12 -3.13 -0.39
N PHE A 355 -8.10 -3.33 -1.24
CA PHE A 355 -8.09 -4.36 -2.28
C PHE A 355 -9.28 -4.26 -3.25
N ASN A 356 -9.62 -3.03 -3.63
CA ASN A 356 -10.57 -2.73 -4.69
C ASN A 356 -10.04 -1.56 -5.51
N VAL A 357 -10.47 -1.44 -6.76
CA VAL A 357 -10.09 -0.27 -7.57
C VAL A 357 -10.92 0.94 -7.16
N GLU A 358 -10.21 2.01 -6.78
CA GLU A 358 -10.78 3.28 -6.37
C GLU A 358 -10.31 4.37 -7.31
N LYS A 359 -11.18 5.36 -7.51
CA LYS A 359 -10.86 6.59 -8.20
C LYS A 359 -10.64 7.67 -7.14
N ILE A 360 -9.44 8.26 -7.15
CA ILE A 360 -9.09 9.34 -6.24
C ILE A 360 -9.30 10.66 -6.96
N THR A 361 -10.03 11.58 -6.34
CA THR A 361 -10.15 12.96 -6.79
C THR A 361 -9.17 13.84 -6.04
N MET A 362 -8.33 14.56 -6.79
CA MET A 362 -7.27 15.42 -6.26
C MET A 362 -7.54 16.89 -6.65
N PRO A 363 -7.24 17.86 -5.77
CA PRO A 363 -7.44 19.28 -6.07
C PRO A 363 -6.50 19.76 -7.17
N ALA A 364 -6.89 20.83 -7.88
CA ALA A 364 -6.01 21.48 -8.85
C ALA A 364 -4.77 22.12 -8.19
N THR A 365 -4.91 22.54 -6.92
CA THR A 365 -3.88 23.14 -6.08
C THR A 365 -3.64 22.27 -4.84
N ILE A 366 -2.40 21.81 -4.63
CA ILE A 366 -2.07 20.91 -3.52
C ILE A 366 -2.26 21.57 -2.15
N GLU A 367 -2.21 22.90 -2.09
CA GLU A 367 -2.38 23.70 -0.88
C GLU A 367 -3.75 23.57 -0.23
N ASP A 368 -4.77 23.18 -1.02
CA ASP A 368 -6.14 22.94 -0.51
C ASP A 368 -6.18 21.76 0.47
N LEU A 369 -5.18 20.86 0.41
CA LEU A 369 -5.06 19.70 1.29
C LEU A 369 -4.49 20.03 2.68
N LYS A 370 -4.32 21.32 3.02
CA LYS A 370 -3.87 21.71 4.35
C LYS A 370 -4.87 21.32 5.44
N SER A 371 -6.16 21.39 5.16
CA SER A 371 -7.25 21.07 6.09
C SER A 371 -8.28 20.10 5.52
N GLU A 372 -7.95 19.43 4.42
CA GLU A 372 -8.85 18.50 3.73
C GLU A 372 -8.18 17.14 3.54
N TYR A 373 -9.00 16.13 3.25
CA TYR A 373 -8.54 14.78 2.90
C TYR A 373 -8.65 14.57 1.39
N LEU A 374 -7.92 13.59 0.88
CA LEU A 374 -8.16 13.11 -0.48
C LEU A 374 -9.48 12.33 -0.51
N PHE A 375 -10.25 12.53 -1.56
CA PHE A 375 -11.52 11.84 -1.72
C PHE A 375 -11.31 10.56 -2.52
N ALA A 376 -11.59 9.41 -1.89
CA ALA A 376 -11.60 8.10 -2.53
C ALA A 376 -13.05 7.70 -2.81
N GLU A 377 -13.37 7.49 -4.08
CA GLU A 377 -14.65 6.93 -4.50
C GLU A 377 -14.44 5.61 -5.24
N PHE A 378 -15.49 4.80 -5.31
CA PHE A 378 -15.49 3.64 -6.18
C PHE A 378 -15.25 4.07 -7.63
N HIS A 379 -14.58 3.21 -8.39
CA HIS A 379 -14.34 3.52 -9.77
C HIS A 379 -15.67 3.63 -10.55
N PRO A 380 -15.91 4.73 -11.29
CA PRO A 380 -17.20 4.99 -11.94
C PRO A 380 -17.53 3.98 -13.03
N CYS A 381 -16.54 3.28 -13.59
CA CYS A 381 -16.82 2.17 -14.52
C CYS A 381 -17.61 1.02 -13.88
N PHE A 382 -17.75 1.01 -12.55
CA PHE A 382 -18.65 0.08 -11.89
C PHE A 382 -20.12 0.54 -11.96
N GLU A 383 -20.44 1.84 -12.06
CA GLU A 383 -21.83 2.37 -12.02
C GLU A 383 -22.76 1.72 -13.06
N ASP A 384 -22.29 1.55 -14.30
CA ASP A 384 -23.06 0.97 -15.41
C ASP A 384 -22.83 -0.53 -15.60
N SER A 385 -21.70 -1.05 -15.11
CA SER A 385 -21.52 -2.48 -15.02
C SER A 385 -22.61 -2.97 -14.08
N ALA A 386 -23.41 -3.94 -14.48
CA ALA A 386 -24.34 -4.56 -13.56
C ALA A 386 -23.55 -5.35 -12.49
N GLY A 387 -22.84 -4.65 -11.59
CA GLY A 387 -22.33 -5.12 -10.30
C GLY A 387 -23.44 -5.56 -9.36
N LYS A 388 -24.54 -6.07 -9.92
CA LYS A 388 -25.59 -6.81 -9.25
C LYS A 388 -25.01 -8.03 -8.50
N ASP A 389 -23.88 -8.57 -8.98
CA ASP A 389 -23.29 -9.82 -8.47
C ASP A 389 -21.96 -9.67 -7.71
N ILE A 390 -21.34 -8.48 -7.71
CA ILE A 390 -20.28 -8.11 -6.76
C ILE A 390 -20.87 -6.91 -6.03
N PRO A 391 -21.73 -7.13 -5.02
CA PRO A 391 -22.43 -6.04 -4.41
C PRO A 391 -21.38 -5.07 -3.91
N TYR A 392 -21.47 -3.86 -4.44
CA TYR A 392 -20.72 -2.70 -4.02
C TYR A 392 -20.52 -2.74 -2.51
N GLN A 393 -19.30 -2.41 -2.10
CA GLN A 393 -18.95 -2.15 -0.70
C GLN A 393 -18.76 -3.42 0.15
N PHE A 394 -17.84 -4.29 -0.26
CA PHE A 394 -17.22 -5.21 0.70
C PHE A 394 -15.85 -4.66 1.07
N ASP A 395 -15.80 -3.95 2.18
CA ASP A 395 -14.52 -3.63 2.81
C ASP A 395 -14.04 -4.91 3.50
N VAL A 396 -13.32 -5.75 2.74
CA VAL A 396 -12.89 -7.07 3.23
C VAL A 396 -12.13 -6.95 4.54
N TRP A 397 -11.37 -5.86 4.67
CA TRP A 397 -10.72 -5.51 5.91
C TRP A 397 -11.74 -5.31 7.03
N TRP A 398 -12.67 -4.36 6.88
CA TRP A 398 -13.69 -4.07 7.89
C TRP A 398 -14.55 -5.28 8.24
N THR A 399 -14.91 -6.10 7.27
CA THR A 399 -15.70 -7.31 7.54
C THR A 399 -14.86 -8.34 8.29
N CYS A 400 -13.63 -8.59 7.84
CA CYS A 400 -12.78 -9.57 8.51
C CYS A 400 -12.42 -9.08 9.92
N THR A 401 -12.07 -7.82 10.11
CA THR A 401 -11.87 -7.25 11.45
C THR A 401 -13.15 -7.23 12.23
N GLY A 402 -14.32 -6.93 11.66
CA GLY A 402 -15.59 -6.97 12.36
C GLY A 402 -15.93 -8.38 12.90
N ILE A 403 -15.72 -9.42 12.09
CA ILE A 403 -15.90 -10.82 12.47
C ILE A 403 -14.85 -11.23 13.53
N LEU A 404 -13.58 -10.88 13.30
CA LEU A 404 -12.45 -11.27 14.16
C LEU A 404 -12.40 -10.45 15.45
N ASP A 405 -12.88 -9.21 15.43
CA ASP A 405 -13.03 -8.35 16.61
C ASP A 405 -14.29 -8.67 17.39
N GLY A 406 -15.31 -9.22 16.75
CA GLY A 406 -16.43 -9.89 17.43
C GLY A 406 -15.90 -10.93 18.42
N LEU A 407 -14.97 -11.78 17.98
CA LEU A 407 -14.23 -12.65 18.90
C LEU A 407 -13.49 -11.84 19.96
N ASN A 408 -12.76 -10.77 19.60
CA ASN A 408 -12.11 -9.88 20.57
C ASN A 408 -13.07 -9.20 21.56
N LYS A 409 -14.39 -9.12 21.31
CA LYS A 409 -15.36 -8.66 22.33
C LYS A 409 -15.44 -9.62 23.52
N ARG A 410 -15.23 -10.93 23.33
CA ARG A 410 -15.00 -11.86 24.46
C ARG A 410 -13.69 -11.56 25.21
N TRP A 411 -12.75 -10.88 24.57
CA TRP A 411 -11.44 -10.48 25.12
C TRP A 411 -11.36 -8.98 25.45
N ALA A 412 -12.46 -8.22 25.36
CA ALA A 412 -12.50 -6.76 25.49
C ALA A 412 -12.02 -6.27 26.87
N TYR A 413 -12.08 -7.11 27.90
CA TYR A 413 -11.53 -6.82 29.21
C TYR A 413 -9.98 -6.83 29.25
N ASN A 414 -9.33 -7.55 28.33
CA ASN A 414 -7.87 -7.73 28.23
C ASN A 414 -7.20 -7.06 27.02
N LYS A 415 -7.96 -6.44 26.10
CA LYS A 415 -7.42 -5.81 24.88
C LYS A 415 -6.32 -4.77 25.12
N TRP A 416 -6.27 -4.19 26.31
CA TRP A 416 -5.33 -3.13 26.67
C TRP A 416 -4.10 -3.59 27.47
N ASN A 417 -3.97 -4.88 27.77
CA ASN A 417 -2.86 -5.44 28.56
C ASN A 417 -2.04 -6.47 27.76
N ARG A 418 -2.14 -6.46 26.42
CA ARG A 418 -1.47 -7.42 25.54
C ARG A 418 -0.80 -6.72 24.37
N GLU A 419 0.23 -7.36 23.81
CA GLU A 419 0.61 -7.09 22.42
C GLU A 419 -0.66 -7.35 21.58
N ASN A 420 -0.98 -6.42 20.68
CA ASN A 420 -2.28 -6.36 19.98
C ASN A 420 -2.76 -7.77 19.56
N PRO A 421 -3.97 -8.24 19.96
CA PRO A 421 -4.33 -9.68 19.95
C PRO A 421 -4.44 -10.35 18.57
N GLY A 422 -4.00 -9.69 17.53
CA GLY A 422 -3.89 -10.20 16.17
C GLY A 422 -3.72 -8.98 15.28
N PRO A 423 -2.52 -8.71 14.73
CA PRO A 423 -2.40 -7.57 13.86
C PRO A 423 -3.30 -7.76 12.64
N PRO A 424 -3.60 -6.65 11.94
CA PRO A 424 -4.26 -6.70 10.65
C PRO A 424 -3.73 -7.84 9.78
N PRO A 425 -4.59 -8.67 9.13
CA PRO A 425 -4.22 -9.57 8.04
C PRO A 425 -3.19 -9.02 7.04
N MET A 426 -3.14 -7.70 6.85
CA MET A 426 -2.13 -7.02 6.04
C MET A 426 -0.70 -7.22 6.53
N LEU A 427 -0.46 -7.31 7.85
CA LEU A 427 0.88 -7.52 8.41
C LEU A 427 1.51 -8.87 8.04
N GLU A 428 0.72 -9.83 7.58
CA GLU A 428 1.22 -11.15 7.20
C GLU A 428 2.21 -11.08 6.04
N LEU A 429 2.10 -10.10 5.15
CA LEU A 429 3.09 -9.86 4.10
C LEU A 429 4.48 -9.60 4.70
N TRP A 430 4.58 -8.72 5.70
CA TRP A 430 5.86 -8.37 6.32
C TRP A 430 6.42 -9.50 7.17
N ASN A 431 5.56 -10.18 7.94
CA ASN A 431 5.96 -11.39 8.66
C ASN A 431 6.55 -12.43 7.75
N PHE A 432 5.83 -12.75 6.68
CA PHE A 432 6.26 -13.73 5.72
C PHE A 432 7.59 -13.31 5.11
N ALA A 433 7.71 -12.07 4.63
CA ALA A 433 8.94 -11.59 4.01
C ALA A 433 10.15 -11.63 4.97
N LEU A 434 10.00 -11.09 6.18
CA LEU A 434 11.04 -11.08 7.22
C LEU A 434 11.45 -12.50 7.59
N ARG A 435 10.49 -13.39 7.84
CA ARG A 435 10.77 -14.76 8.25
C ARG A 435 11.40 -15.56 7.13
N ARG A 436 10.78 -15.56 5.96
CA ARG A 436 11.11 -16.45 4.84
C ARG A 436 12.43 -16.10 4.18
N TYR A 437 12.71 -14.80 4.02
CA TYR A 437 13.83 -14.33 3.22
C TYR A 437 14.98 -13.74 4.04
N LEU A 438 14.72 -13.42 5.32
CA LEU A 438 15.70 -12.74 6.19
C LEU A 438 15.91 -13.46 7.53
N ASN A 439 15.13 -14.51 7.86
CA ASN A 439 15.18 -15.19 9.16
C ASN A 439 14.95 -14.22 10.35
N LEU A 440 14.07 -13.24 10.15
CA LEU A 440 13.72 -12.21 11.12
C LEU A 440 12.26 -12.29 11.55
N GLY A 441 11.98 -11.74 12.72
CA GLY A 441 10.65 -11.39 13.19
C GLY A 441 10.68 -10.00 13.82
N PHE A 442 9.54 -9.50 14.25
CA PHE A 442 9.47 -8.21 14.95
C PHE A 442 9.99 -8.32 16.39
N ARG A 443 10.58 -7.22 16.89
CA ARG A 443 11.02 -7.12 18.29
C ARG A 443 9.80 -7.16 19.21
N LYS A 444 9.99 -7.69 20.40
CA LYS A 444 9.02 -7.52 21.50
C LYS A 444 8.73 -6.03 21.72
N GLY A 445 7.47 -5.70 21.98
CA GLY A 445 7.07 -4.32 22.24
C GLY A 445 6.84 -3.48 21.00
N THR A 446 7.19 -3.99 19.80
CA THR A 446 7.05 -3.24 18.53
C THR A 446 5.63 -2.72 18.37
N PHE A 447 4.64 -3.61 18.54
CA PHE A 447 3.21 -3.32 18.35
C PHE A 447 2.42 -3.35 19.67
N TRP A 448 3.11 -3.17 20.80
CA TRP A 448 2.48 -3.23 22.11
C TRP A 448 1.63 -1.99 22.41
N MET A 449 0.39 -2.21 22.87
CA MET A 449 -0.57 -1.18 23.21
C MET A 449 -0.90 -1.21 24.70
N PRO A 450 -0.13 -0.53 25.56
CA PRO A 450 -0.47 -0.48 26.98
C PRO A 450 -1.68 0.42 27.24
N ARG A 451 -2.43 0.15 28.33
CA ARG A 451 -3.47 1.05 28.85
C ARG A 451 -2.94 2.47 29.02
N GLN A 452 -3.80 3.48 28.80
CA GLN A 452 -3.48 4.84 29.21
C GLN A 452 -3.03 4.87 30.68
N PRO A 453 -1.96 5.62 31.02
CA PRO A 453 -1.30 6.66 30.21
C PRO A 453 -0.12 6.18 29.32
N MET A 454 0.17 4.88 29.26
CA MET A 454 1.42 4.35 28.71
C MET A 454 1.44 4.17 27.18
N ILE A 455 0.37 4.50 26.43
CA ILE A 455 0.25 4.27 24.96
C ILE A 455 1.45 4.80 24.15
N TRP A 456 2.22 5.72 24.73
CA TRP A 456 3.45 6.30 24.20
C TRP A 456 4.67 5.39 24.21
N GLU A 457 4.59 4.22 24.84
CA GLU A 457 5.69 3.24 24.93
C GLU A 457 5.74 2.26 23.76
N CYS A 458 4.77 2.30 22.85
CA CYS A 458 4.80 1.51 21.61
C CYS A 458 6.04 1.89 20.77
N THR A 459 6.96 0.95 20.57
CA THR A 459 8.20 1.21 19.82
C THR A 459 7.92 1.64 18.38
N TRP A 460 6.92 1.00 17.74
CA TRP A 460 6.48 1.41 16.40
C TRP A 460 6.15 2.90 16.37
N TRP A 461 5.34 3.40 17.29
CA TRP A 461 4.99 4.82 17.27
C TRP A 461 6.13 5.75 17.62
N LYS A 462 6.90 5.41 18.65
CA LYS A 462 7.99 6.25 19.13
C LYS A 462 9.01 6.51 18.03
N GLU A 463 9.29 5.49 17.23
CA GLU A 463 10.39 5.53 16.26
C GLU A 463 9.88 5.69 14.81
N VAL A 464 8.78 5.02 14.42
CA VAL A 464 8.23 5.07 13.05
C VAL A 464 7.40 6.31 12.83
N GLY A 465 6.53 6.66 13.78
CA GLY A 465 5.56 7.75 13.64
C GLY A 465 6.20 9.14 13.50
N ARG A 466 7.52 9.24 13.70
CA ARG A 466 8.36 10.42 13.48
C ARG A 466 8.93 10.50 12.06
N GLY A 467 8.76 9.46 11.26
CA GLY A 467 9.37 9.33 9.94
C GLY A 467 10.86 9.01 9.99
N GLU A 468 11.41 8.61 11.14
CA GLU A 468 12.84 8.29 11.29
C GLU A 468 13.26 7.18 10.32
N VAL A 469 12.38 6.24 10.00
CA VAL A 469 12.59 5.19 8.97
C VAL A 469 12.94 5.74 7.58
N PHE A 470 12.48 6.95 7.22
CA PHE A 470 12.80 7.59 5.95
C PHE A 470 14.18 8.27 5.98
N LEU A 471 14.75 8.41 7.18
CA LEU A 471 15.96 9.20 7.46
C LEU A 471 17.12 8.34 7.99
N ASN A 472 16.83 7.29 8.75
CA ASN A 472 17.79 6.43 9.42
C ASN A 472 17.87 5.06 8.72
N PRO A 473 18.99 4.75 8.04
CA PRO A 473 19.20 3.50 7.33
C PRO A 473 19.31 2.27 8.25
N ASN A 474 19.59 2.48 9.55
CA ASN A 474 19.79 1.42 10.54
C ASN A 474 18.56 1.20 11.43
N TRP A 475 17.49 1.97 11.20
CA TRP A 475 16.28 1.83 11.97
C TRP A 475 15.56 0.53 11.58
N ALA A 476 15.41 -0.40 12.53
CA ALA A 476 14.63 -1.61 12.33
C ALA A 476 14.08 -2.15 13.66
N VAL A 477 12.79 -2.39 13.68
CA VAL A 477 12.06 -3.04 14.79
C VAL A 477 12.08 -4.56 14.67
N VAL A 478 13.20 -5.12 14.22
CA VAL A 478 13.33 -6.55 13.92
C VAL A 478 14.35 -7.24 14.83
N GLN A 479 14.14 -8.52 15.07
CA GLN A 479 15.03 -9.43 15.79
C GLN A 479 15.14 -10.75 15.02
N ARG A 480 16.09 -11.60 15.40
CA ARG A 480 16.15 -12.96 14.83
C ARG A 480 14.86 -13.71 15.13
N TYR A 481 14.35 -14.40 14.11
CA TYR A 481 13.13 -15.17 14.23
C TYR A 481 13.29 -16.31 15.25
N GLN A 482 12.26 -16.53 16.07
CA GLN A 482 12.19 -17.64 17.02
C GLN A 482 11.10 -18.63 16.60
N PRO A 483 11.46 -19.87 16.20
CA PRO A 483 10.50 -20.88 15.80
C PRO A 483 9.47 -21.18 16.90
N GLY A 484 8.23 -21.43 16.48
CA GLY A 484 7.18 -21.90 17.39
C GLY A 484 6.37 -20.81 18.07
N THR A 485 6.75 -19.55 17.88
CA THR A 485 6.03 -18.38 18.38
C THR A 485 4.97 -17.95 17.39
N ILE A 486 3.77 -17.59 17.87
CA ILE A 486 2.93 -16.66 17.10
C ILE A 486 3.72 -15.36 17.12
N SER A 487 4.10 -14.83 15.95
CA SER A 487 5.06 -13.72 15.80
C SER A 487 4.73 -12.45 16.60
N TRP A 488 3.54 -12.39 17.20
CA TRP A 488 2.95 -11.26 17.90
C TRP A 488 2.44 -11.54 19.32
N ASP A 489 2.31 -12.82 19.73
CA ASP A 489 1.75 -13.18 21.05
C ASP A 489 2.80 -13.78 21.99
N HIS A 490 3.34 -12.92 22.84
CA HIS A 490 4.32 -13.25 23.86
C HIS A 490 3.73 -14.07 25.03
N GLN A 491 2.42 -14.17 25.25
CA GLN A 491 1.91 -14.93 26.42
C GLN A 491 2.25 -16.42 26.34
N SER A 492 2.44 -16.96 25.13
CA SER A 492 2.90 -18.33 24.90
C SER A 492 4.26 -18.65 25.52
N LEU A 493 5.15 -17.65 25.67
CA LEU A 493 6.52 -17.82 26.19
C LEU A 493 6.61 -17.82 27.72
N MET A 494 5.65 -17.19 28.44
CA MET A 494 5.70 -17.11 29.90
C MET A 494 5.13 -18.35 30.61
N ASN A 495 4.43 -19.23 29.90
CA ASN A 495 3.84 -20.45 30.46
C ASN A 495 4.70 -21.71 30.24
N GLN A 496 5.93 -21.56 29.72
CA GLN A 496 6.87 -22.68 29.50
C GLN A 496 8.12 -22.62 30.41
N GLY A 497 8.13 -21.74 31.43
CA GLY A 497 9.21 -21.56 32.38
C GLY A 497 8.93 -22.16 33.75
#